data_AF-M6HHK2-F1
#
_entry.id   AF-M6HHK2-F1
#
_cell.length_a   1.000
_cell.length_b   1.000
_cell.length_c   1.000
_cell.angle_alpha   90.00
_cell.angle_beta   90.00
_cell.angle_gamma   90.00
#
_symmetry.space_group_name_H-M   'P 1'
#
loop_
_entity.id
_entity.type
_entity.pdbx_description
1 polymer ?
#
loop_
_entity_poly.entity_id
_entity_poly.type
_entity_poly.pdbx_seq_one_letter_code
_entity_poly.pdbx_strand_id
1 'polypeptide(L)'
;MFDFANSSYTTVIISVTYGIIFSQLVVPASSDQENPFEYGNLLWSIALAISYLLVVVTGPIFGAITDYSARKKQFLFYSYVFCIISTGALWFVIAPGQYFLAFILIIFSNFFFASGENFASSFLPYLGPKEDLGKISGYAWGIGYFGGIAAVALVNTLGPKTIDNFSSLRLVGPYTAFFFYFPEFQPFFF
;
A
#
# COMPACT_ATOMS: atom_id res chain seq x y z
N MET A 1 -5.18 -15.40 2.26
CA MET A 1 -5.76 -14.21 2.93
C MET A 1 -4.81 -13.02 2.87
N PHE A 2 -3.49 -13.23 2.95
CA PHE A 2 -2.49 -12.16 2.78
C PHE A 2 -2.67 -11.39 1.45
N ASP A 3 -2.68 -12.09 0.31
CA ASP A 3 -2.87 -11.46 -1.02
C ASP A 3 -4.21 -10.72 -1.19
N PHE A 4 -5.26 -11.12 -0.45
CA PHE A 4 -6.56 -10.44 -0.43
C PHE A 4 -6.46 -9.04 0.15
N ALA A 5 -5.75 -8.90 1.27
CA ALA A 5 -5.50 -7.59 1.86
C ALA A 5 -4.51 -6.80 1.00
N ASN A 6 -3.40 -7.38 0.54
CA ASN A 6 -2.41 -6.66 -0.27
C ASN A 6 -2.97 -6.06 -1.57
N SER A 7 -3.90 -6.77 -2.21
CA SER A 7 -4.58 -6.25 -3.39
C SER A 7 -5.40 -4.99 -3.08
N SER A 8 -5.97 -4.86 -1.88
CA SER A 8 -6.69 -3.65 -1.46
C SER A 8 -5.76 -2.43 -1.36
N TYR A 9 -4.56 -2.57 -0.81
CA TYR A 9 -3.60 -1.47 -0.71
C TYR A 9 -3.13 -1.01 -2.09
N THR A 10 -2.67 -1.94 -2.92
CA THR A 10 -2.20 -1.61 -4.27
C THR A 10 -3.31 -0.95 -5.10
N THR A 11 -4.52 -1.49 -5.05
CA THR A 11 -5.62 -0.94 -5.83
C THR A 11 -6.08 0.43 -5.30
N VAL A 12 -6.28 0.58 -4.00
CA VAL A 12 -6.84 1.82 -3.42
C VAL A 12 -5.78 2.91 -3.28
N ILE A 13 -4.63 2.60 -2.66
CA ILE A 13 -3.60 3.59 -2.36
C ILE A 13 -2.75 3.88 -3.60
N ILE A 14 -2.21 2.84 -4.23
CA ILE A 14 -1.24 3.01 -5.31
C ILE A 14 -1.91 3.38 -6.64
N SER A 15 -3.00 2.71 -7.01
CA SER A 15 -3.54 2.81 -8.39
C SER A 15 -4.74 3.75 -8.55
N VAL A 16 -5.84 3.53 -7.81
CA VAL A 16 -7.16 4.03 -8.23
C VAL A 16 -7.64 5.26 -7.45
N THR A 17 -7.24 5.41 -6.18
CA THR A 17 -7.84 6.46 -5.32
C THR A 17 -6.80 7.41 -4.78
N TYR A 18 -5.88 6.96 -3.95
CA TYR A 18 -5.00 7.88 -3.23
C TYR A 18 -3.98 8.54 -4.16
N GLY A 19 -3.50 7.86 -5.22
CA GLY A 19 -2.67 8.49 -6.24
C GLY A 19 -3.33 9.71 -6.89
N ILE A 20 -4.64 9.64 -7.18
CA ILE A 20 -5.42 10.78 -7.71
C ILE A 20 -5.59 11.86 -6.66
N ILE A 21 -5.94 11.49 -5.42
CA ILE A 21 -6.09 12.46 -4.31
C ILE A 21 -4.77 13.21 -4.09
N PHE A 22 -3.65 12.50 -4.08
CA PHE A 22 -2.34 13.10 -3.88
C PHE A 22 -1.99 14.06 -5.03
N SER A 23 -2.02 13.59 -6.28
CA SER A 23 -1.55 14.39 -7.41
C SER A 23 -2.47 15.53 -7.82
N GLN A 24 -3.79 15.41 -7.58
CA GLN A 24 -4.78 16.38 -8.03
C GLN A 24 -5.39 17.24 -6.92
N LEU A 25 -5.41 16.77 -5.66
CA LEU A 25 -6.09 17.46 -4.55
C LEU A 25 -5.14 17.91 -3.44
N VAL A 26 -4.08 17.15 -3.15
CA VAL A 26 -3.13 17.47 -2.07
C VAL A 26 -2.01 18.38 -2.58
N VAL A 27 -1.48 18.11 -3.77
CA VAL A 27 -0.47 18.96 -4.42
C VAL A 27 -1.18 20.12 -5.13
N PRO A 28 -0.74 21.37 -4.93
CA PRO A 28 -1.31 22.52 -5.63
C PRO A 28 -1.19 22.36 -7.14
N ALA A 29 -2.27 22.70 -7.87
CA ALA A 29 -2.23 22.72 -9.33
C ALA A 29 -1.24 23.78 -9.83
N SER A 30 -0.53 23.45 -10.91
CA SER A 30 0.35 24.38 -11.61
C SER A 30 -0.44 25.50 -12.28
N SER A 31 0.23 26.63 -12.54
CA SER A 31 -0.33 27.75 -13.32
C SER A 31 -0.56 27.40 -14.79
N ASP A 32 0.01 26.28 -15.25
CA ASP A 32 -0.19 25.76 -16.60
C ASP A 32 -1.55 25.06 -16.72
N GLN A 33 -2.42 25.58 -17.58
CA GLN A 33 -3.76 25.03 -17.83
C GLN A 33 -3.74 23.76 -18.70
N GLU A 34 -2.69 23.51 -19.48
CA GLU A 34 -2.58 22.30 -20.29
C GLU A 34 -2.18 21.09 -19.43
N ASN A 35 -1.32 21.29 -18.42
CA ASN A 35 -0.84 20.25 -17.52
C ASN A 35 -0.89 20.66 -16.03
N PRO A 36 -2.08 20.89 -15.46
CA PRO A 36 -2.21 21.42 -14.10
C PRO A 36 -1.66 20.49 -13.01
N PHE A 37 -1.52 19.18 -13.27
CA PHE A 37 -1.14 18.17 -12.27
C PHE A 37 0.26 17.57 -12.49
N GLU A 38 1.08 18.13 -13.38
CA GLU A 38 2.41 17.59 -13.70
C GLU A 38 3.29 17.42 -12.45
N TYR A 39 3.36 18.47 -11.62
CA TYR A 39 4.17 18.45 -10.40
C TYR A 39 3.70 17.38 -9.40
N GLY A 40 2.38 17.19 -9.26
CA GLY A 40 1.81 16.15 -8.40
C GLY A 40 2.13 14.74 -8.88
N ASN A 41 2.05 14.49 -10.18
CA ASN A 41 2.42 13.20 -10.79
C ASN A 41 3.93 12.93 -10.69
N LEU A 42 4.77 13.96 -10.84
CA LEU A 42 6.21 13.84 -10.64
C LEU A 42 6.54 13.46 -9.20
N LEU A 43 5.99 14.18 -8.22
CA LEU A 43 6.19 13.86 -6.81
C LEU A 43 5.70 12.45 -6.46
N TRP A 44 4.56 12.03 -7.00
CA TRP A 44 4.05 10.67 -6.82
C TRP A 44 5.04 9.63 -7.34
N SER A 45 5.54 9.83 -8.56
CA SER A 45 6.51 8.93 -9.19
C SER A 45 7.82 8.86 -8.43
N ILE A 46 8.31 10.01 -7.94
CA ILE A 46 9.51 10.08 -7.09
C ILE A 46 9.29 9.36 -5.76
N ALA A 47 8.12 9.51 -5.12
CA ALA A 47 7.80 8.82 -3.88
C ALA A 47 7.87 7.30 -4.05
N LEU A 48 7.25 6.77 -5.11
CA LEU A 48 7.31 5.33 -5.42
C LEU A 48 8.74 4.89 -5.76
N ALA A 49 9.48 5.67 -6.54
CA ALA A 49 10.86 5.36 -6.89
C ALA A 49 11.78 5.29 -5.65
N ILE A 50 11.69 6.26 -4.74
CA ILE A 50 12.43 6.25 -3.47
C ILE A 50 12.03 5.04 -2.63
N SER A 51 10.73 4.75 -2.55
CA SER A 51 10.22 3.61 -1.80
C SER A 51 10.80 2.28 -2.32
N TYR A 52 10.77 2.04 -3.63
CA TYR A 52 11.37 0.83 -4.21
C TYR A 52 12.89 0.80 -4.11
N LEU A 53 13.56 1.96 -4.22
CA LEU A 53 15.00 2.05 -4.00
C LEU A 53 15.36 1.60 -2.58
N LEU A 54 14.59 2.04 -1.57
CA LEU A 54 14.76 1.58 -0.20
C LEU A 54 14.59 0.05 -0.11
N VAL A 55 13.55 -0.52 -0.73
CA VAL A 55 13.33 -1.98 -0.73
C VAL A 55 14.53 -2.72 -1.33
N VAL A 56 15.06 -2.25 -2.47
CA VAL A 56 16.22 -2.87 -3.14
C VAL A 56 17.46 -2.82 -2.24
N VAL A 57 17.69 -1.70 -1.56
CA VAL A 57 18.85 -1.54 -0.67
C VAL A 57 18.69 -2.37 0.61
N THR A 58 17.49 -2.41 1.20
CA THR A 58 17.25 -3.14 2.45
C THR A 58 17.01 -4.63 2.24
N GLY A 59 16.62 -5.04 1.04
CA GLY A 59 16.26 -6.43 0.71
C GLY A 59 17.35 -7.44 1.07
N PRO A 60 18.61 -7.26 0.64
CA PRO A 60 19.71 -8.15 1.02
C PRO A 60 19.95 -8.21 2.54
N ILE A 61 19.83 -7.06 3.22
CA ILE A 61 20.06 -6.94 4.66
C ILE A 61 18.98 -7.69 5.43
N PHE A 62 17.70 -7.40 5.15
CA PHE A 62 16.59 -8.05 5.82
C PHE A 62 16.45 -9.52 5.43
N GLY A 63 16.74 -9.89 4.18
CA GLY A 63 16.82 -11.28 3.73
C GLY A 63 17.85 -12.06 4.54
N ALA A 64 19.09 -11.57 4.62
CA ALA A 64 20.15 -12.22 5.40
C ALA A 64 19.78 -12.35 6.89
N ILE A 65 19.20 -11.30 7.50
CA ILE A 65 18.77 -11.35 8.90
C ILE A 65 17.66 -12.37 9.11
N THR A 66 16.65 -12.39 8.23
CA THR A 66 15.49 -13.28 8.39
C THR A 66 15.84 -14.74 8.12
N ASP A 67 16.76 -15.01 7.19
CA ASP A 67 17.28 -16.35 6.94
C ASP A 67 18.15 -16.84 8.10
N TYR A 68 19.03 -16.01 8.66
CA TYR A 68 19.90 -16.41 9.77
C TYR A 68 19.13 -16.57 11.09
N SER A 69 18.18 -15.68 11.37
CA SER A 69 17.43 -15.68 12.64
C SER A 69 16.19 -16.58 12.62
N ALA A 70 15.81 -17.14 11.47
CA ALA A 70 14.55 -17.87 11.26
C ALA A 70 13.29 -17.09 11.69
N ARG A 71 13.35 -15.75 11.70
CA ARG A 71 12.27 -14.85 12.17
C ARG A 71 11.44 -14.26 11.04
N LYS A 72 11.34 -14.93 9.89
CA LYS A 72 10.57 -14.48 8.72
C LYS A 72 9.14 -14.02 9.07
N LYS A 73 8.46 -14.76 9.97
CA LYS A 73 7.07 -14.44 10.40
C LYS A 73 7.01 -13.13 11.20
N GLN A 74 8.03 -12.82 12.01
CA GLN A 74 8.07 -11.58 12.79
C GLN A 74 8.36 -10.36 11.92
N PHE A 75 9.26 -10.49 10.94
CA PHE A 75 9.55 -9.41 10.00
C PHE A 75 8.34 -9.10 9.10
N LEU A 76 7.64 -10.15 8.65
CA LEU A 76 6.36 -10.00 7.96
C LEU A 76 5.35 -9.22 8.84
N PHE A 77 5.20 -9.61 10.11
CA PHE A 77 4.31 -8.92 11.04
C PHE A 77 4.68 -7.45 11.24
N TYR A 78 5.97 -7.13 11.44
CA TYR A 78 6.39 -5.73 11.58
C TYR A 78 6.13 -4.91 10.33
N SER A 79 6.47 -5.44 9.16
CA SER A 79 6.20 -4.75 7.88
C SER A 79 4.71 -4.45 7.71
N TYR A 80 3.85 -5.41 8.04
CA TYR A 80 2.40 -5.23 8.05
C TYR A 80 1.93 -4.13 9.01
N VAL A 81 2.34 -4.20 10.28
CA VAL A 81 1.93 -3.22 11.30
C VAL A 81 2.36 -1.80 10.90
N PHE A 82 3.60 -1.64 10.42
CA PHE A 82 4.07 -0.34 9.96
C PHE A 82 3.36 0.13 8.68
N CYS A 83 2.99 -0.78 7.78
CA CYS A 83 2.18 -0.46 6.60
C CYS A 83 0.79 0.06 7.01
N ILE A 84 0.10 -0.60 7.94
CA ILE A 84 -1.20 -0.14 8.45
C ILE A 84 -1.07 1.23 9.13
N ILE A 85 -0.08 1.40 10.00
CA ILE A 85 0.10 2.65 10.74
C ILE A 85 0.38 3.81 9.77
N SER A 86 1.26 3.61 8.80
CA SER A 86 1.59 4.65 7.81
C SER A 86 0.44 4.94 6.86
N THR A 87 -0.30 3.91 6.42
CA THR A 87 -1.53 4.09 5.60
C THR A 87 -2.62 4.82 6.38
N GLY A 88 -2.84 4.46 7.65
CA GLY A 88 -3.80 5.12 8.53
C GLY A 88 -3.39 6.56 8.84
N ALA A 89 -2.09 6.82 8.98
CA ALA A 89 -1.56 8.16 9.20
C ALA A 89 -1.78 9.12 8.02
N LEU A 90 -2.12 8.62 6.81
CA LEU A 90 -2.55 9.47 5.69
C LEU A 90 -3.80 10.32 6.04
N TRP A 91 -4.54 9.95 7.09
CA TRP A 91 -5.61 10.76 7.68
C TRP A 91 -5.13 12.16 8.12
N PHE A 92 -3.89 12.27 8.60
CA PHE A 92 -3.32 13.53 9.12
C PHE A 92 -2.97 14.54 8.01
N VAL A 93 -3.20 14.20 6.75
CA VAL A 93 -3.08 15.14 5.63
C VAL A 93 -4.30 16.07 5.67
N ILE A 94 -4.18 17.15 6.43
CA ILE A 94 -5.31 18.01 6.83
C ILE A 94 -5.67 19.03 5.75
N ALA A 95 -4.75 19.45 4.88
CA ALA A 95 -5.06 20.49 3.88
C ALA A 95 -4.29 20.33 2.56
N PRO A 96 -4.89 20.78 1.44
CA PRO A 96 -4.15 21.06 0.21
C PRO A 96 -2.92 21.92 0.52
N GLY A 97 -1.74 21.50 0.05
CA GLY A 97 -0.46 22.16 0.36
C GLY A 97 0.41 21.45 1.41
N GLN A 98 -0.13 20.53 2.22
CA GLN A 98 0.67 19.66 3.11
C GLN A 98 1.20 18.40 2.41
N TYR A 99 1.59 18.53 1.13
CA TYR A 99 2.00 17.41 0.30
C TYR A 99 3.29 16.73 0.78
N PHE A 100 4.15 17.42 1.53
CA PHE A 100 5.38 16.85 2.07
C PHE A 100 5.13 15.71 3.08
N LEU A 101 4.15 15.88 3.97
CA LEU A 101 3.77 14.84 4.92
C LEU A 101 3.20 13.62 4.19
N ALA A 102 2.28 13.86 3.24
CA ALA A 102 1.70 12.81 2.42
C ALA A 102 2.76 12.06 1.60
N PHE A 103 3.73 12.79 1.04
CA PHE A 103 4.86 12.24 0.28
C PHE A 103 5.70 11.29 1.14
N ILE A 104 6.08 11.70 2.35
CA ILE A 104 6.85 10.85 3.27
C ILE A 104 6.05 9.63 3.68
N LEU A 105 4.77 9.81 4.05
CA LEU A 105 3.91 8.70 4.47
C LEU A 105 3.71 7.67 3.36
N ILE A 106 3.56 8.10 2.11
CA ILE A 106 3.46 7.19 0.95
C ILE A 106 4.77 6.43 0.72
N ILE A 107 5.93 7.08 0.86
CA ILE A 107 7.23 6.39 0.75
C ILE A 107 7.30 5.24 1.76
N PHE A 108 7.02 5.53 3.04
CA PHE A 108 7.07 4.53 4.11
C PHE A 108 6.02 3.45 3.92
N SER A 109 4.78 3.84 3.64
CA SER A 109 3.67 2.91 3.43
C SER A 109 3.96 1.93 2.30
N ASN A 110 4.40 2.43 1.15
CA ASN A 110 4.73 1.58 0.01
C ASN A 110 5.99 0.74 0.28
N PHE A 111 6.95 1.25 1.06
CA PHE A 111 8.16 0.54 1.40
C PHE A 111 7.87 -0.67 2.29
N PHE A 112 7.05 -0.47 3.33
CA PHE A 112 6.64 -1.54 4.23
C PHE A 112 5.74 -2.56 3.54
N PHE A 113 4.82 -2.09 2.70
CA PHE A 113 4.01 -2.95 1.83
C PHE A 113 4.87 -3.85 0.95
N ALA A 114 5.77 -3.26 0.14
CA ALA A 114 6.61 -4.01 -0.79
C ALA A 114 7.62 -4.92 -0.07
N SER A 115 8.11 -4.52 1.10
CA SER A 115 8.92 -5.40 1.96
C SER A 115 8.11 -6.59 2.47
N GLY A 116 6.87 -6.36 2.89
CA GLY A 116 5.93 -7.40 3.33
C GLY A 116 5.65 -8.42 2.23
N GLU A 117 5.42 -7.97 1.00
CA GLU A 117 5.26 -8.84 -0.18
C GLU A 117 6.48 -9.73 -0.43
N ASN A 118 7.70 -9.19 -0.29
CA ASN A 118 8.94 -9.96 -0.40
C ASN A 118 9.02 -11.03 0.70
N PHE A 119 8.69 -10.69 1.94
CA PHE A 119 8.67 -11.66 3.04
C PHE A 119 7.61 -12.73 2.85
N ALA A 120 6.40 -12.38 2.40
CA ALA A 120 5.33 -13.32 2.12
C ALA A 120 5.69 -14.28 0.99
N SER A 121 6.27 -13.76 -0.10
CA SER A 121 6.77 -14.56 -1.21
C SER A 121 7.84 -15.57 -0.77
N SER A 122 8.64 -15.24 0.25
CA SER A 122 9.63 -16.15 0.80
C SER A 122 9.04 -17.41 1.47
N PHE A 123 7.75 -17.38 1.82
CA PHE A 123 7.04 -18.54 2.37
C PHE A 123 6.45 -19.45 1.30
N LEU A 124 6.27 -18.96 0.07
CA LEU A 124 5.65 -19.71 -1.03
C LEU A 124 6.26 -21.12 -1.24
N PRO A 125 7.60 -21.31 -1.22
CA PRO A 125 8.21 -22.63 -1.41
C PRO A 125 7.85 -23.67 -0.34
N TYR A 126 7.34 -23.22 0.81
CA TYR A 126 6.96 -24.09 1.94
C TYR A 126 5.47 -24.45 1.93
N LEU A 127 4.66 -23.88 1.03
CA LEU A 127 3.21 -24.08 1.00
C LEU A 127 2.77 -25.35 0.26
N GLY A 128 3.63 -25.96 -0.56
CA GLY A 128 3.26 -27.15 -1.30
C GLY A 128 4.33 -27.64 -2.29
N PRO A 129 4.03 -28.71 -3.05
CA PRO A 129 4.92 -29.24 -4.07
C PRO A 129 5.13 -28.24 -5.21
N LYS A 130 6.33 -28.28 -5.83
CA LYS A 130 6.75 -27.32 -6.87
C LYS A 130 5.78 -27.21 -8.04
N GLU A 131 5.14 -28.31 -8.41
CA GLU A 131 4.18 -28.40 -9.51
C GLU A 131 2.88 -27.62 -9.25
N ASP A 132 2.50 -27.45 -7.98
CA ASP A 132 1.28 -26.76 -7.59
C ASP A 132 1.51 -25.31 -7.15
N LEU A 133 2.77 -24.89 -6.95
CA LEU A 133 3.09 -23.51 -6.54
C LEU A 133 2.48 -22.45 -7.47
N GLY A 134 2.50 -22.70 -8.78
CA GLY A 134 1.88 -21.80 -9.77
C GLY A 134 0.36 -21.70 -9.60
N LYS A 135 -0.32 -22.80 -9.29
CA LYS A 135 -1.76 -22.81 -9.03
C LYS A 135 -2.08 -22.13 -7.70
N ILE A 136 -1.32 -22.43 -6.64
CA ILE A 136 -1.48 -21.83 -5.31
C ILE A 136 -1.34 -20.31 -5.40
N SER A 137 -0.30 -19.82 -6.08
CA SER A 137 -0.09 -18.38 -6.31
C SER A 137 -1.21 -17.79 -7.17
N GLY A 138 -1.63 -18.47 -8.24
CA GLY A 138 -2.72 -18.00 -9.11
C GLY A 138 -4.06 -17.87 -8.37
N TYR A 139 -4.41 -18.83 -7.50
CA TYR A 139 -5.60 -18.74 -6.66
C TYR A 139 -5.48 -17.61 -5.64
N ALA A 140 -4.31 -17.43 -5.04
CA ALA A 140 -4.08 -16.36 -4.08
C ALA A 140 -4.23 -14.97 -4.72
N TRP A 141 -3.68 -14.77 -5.92
CA TRP A 141 -3.89 -13.56 -6.75
C TRP A 141 -5.34 -13.36 -7.18
N GLY A 142 -6.01 -14.41 -7.64
CA GLY A 142 -7.41 -14.35 -8.07
C GLY A 142 -8.34 -13.93 -6.93
N ILE A 143 -8.17 -14.53 -5.75
CA ILE A 143 -8.88 -14.11 -4.53
C ILE A 143 -8.47 -12.68 -4.15
N GLY A 144 -7.19 -12.36 -4.30
CA GLY A 144 -6.61 -11.01 -4.21
C GLY A 144 -7.47 -9.94 -4.84
N TYR A 145 -7.72 -10.08 -6.14
CA TYR A 145 -8.48 -9.11 -6.93
C TYR A 145 -9.89 -8.83 -6.39
N PHE A 146 -10.59 -9.82 -5.84
CA PHE A 146 -11.89 -9.59 -5.21
C PHE A 146 -11.77 -8.65 -4.00
N GLY A 147 -10.67 -8.76 -3.23
CA GLY A 147 -10.35 -7.84 -2.14
C GLY A 147 -10.06 -6.43 -2.63
N GLY A 148 -9.28 -6.29 -3.70
CA GLY A 148 -9.02 -5.01 -4.36
C GLY A 148 -10.32 -4.32 -4.83
N ILE A 149 -11.18 -5.06 -5.54
CA ILE A 149 -12.47 -4.55 -6.04
C ILE A 149 -13.39 -4.16 -4.89
N ALA A 150 -13.51 -5.00 -3.85
CA ALA A 150 -14.33 -4.70 -2.68
C ALA A 150 -13.85 -3.44 -1.94
N ALA A 151 -12.54 -3.29 -1.76
CA ALA A 151 -11.96 -2.12 -1.13
C ALA A 151 -12.21 -0.84 -1.94
N VAL A 152 -12.05 -0.89 -3.26
CA VAL A 152 -12.38 0.23 -4.15
C VAL A 152 -13.86 0.57 -4.09
N ALA A 153 -14.75 -0.43 -4.07
CA ALA A 153 -16.18 -0.21 -3.95
C ALA A 153 -16.53 0.50 -2.63
N LEU A 154 -15.96 0.05 -1.51
CA LEU A 154 -16.11 0.67 -0.19
C LEU A 154 -15.59 2.11 -0.17
N VAL A 155 -14.44 2.37 -0.79
CA VAL A 155 -13.85 3.71 -0.79
C VAL A 155 -14.64 4.67 -1.68
N ASN A 156 -15.22 4.20 -2.79
CA ASN A 156 -16.06 5.03 -3.65
C ASN A 156 -17.37 5.46 -2.96
N THR A 157 -17.83 4.80 -1.88
CA THR A 157 -18.99 5.29 -1.12
C THR A 157 -18.70 6.59 -0.37
N LEU A 158 -17.42 6.99 -0.24
CA LEU A 158 -17.03 8.27 0.37
C LEU A 158 -17.36 9.48 -0.52
N GLY A 159 -17.81 9.26 -1.76
CA GLY A 159 -18.27 10.31 -2.66
C GLY A 159 -17.21 10.76 -3.68
N PRO A 160 -17.48 11.85 -4.42
CA PRO A 160 -16.63 12.30 -5.50
C PRO A 160 -15.27 12.79 -4.99
N LYS A 161 -14.23 12.61 -5.82
CA LYS A 161 -12.85 13.01 -5.54
C LYS A 161 -12.64 14.49 -5.84
N THR A 162 -13.35 15.36 -5.13
CA THR A 162 -13.29 16.82 -5.30
C THR A 162 -12.73 17.50 -4.05
N ILE A 163 -12.22 18.73 -4.20
CA ILE A 163 -11.69 19.54 -3.09
C ILE A 163 -12.80 19.80 -2.04
N ASP A 164 -14.05 19.97 -2.48
CA ASP A 164 -15.19 20.20 -1.58
C ASP A 164 -15.49 19.00 -0.67
N ASN A 165 -15.18 17.79 -1.12
CA ASN A 165 -15.38 16.54 -0.37
C ASN A 165 -14.12 16.07 0.36
N PHE A 166 -13.08 16.91 0.47
CA PHE A 166 -11.79 16.52 1.01
C PHE A 166 -11.87 15.95 2.43
N SER A 167 -12.80 16.45 3.26
CA SER A 167 -13.07 15.95 4.61
C SER A 167 -13.40 14.45 4.64
N SER A 168 -14.23 13.98 3.70
CA SER A 168 -14.59 12.57 3.56
C SER A 168 -13.45 11.77 2.94
N LEU A 169 -12.71 12.36 1.98
CA LEU A 169 -11.58 11.70 1.31
C LEU A 169 -10.40 11.44 2.26
N ARG A 170 -10.28 12.16 3.38
CA ARG A 170 -9.30 11.80 4.42
C ARG A 170 -9.52 10.38 4.94
N LEU A 171 -10.77 9.89 4.96
CA LEU A 171 -11.13 8.58 5.49
C LEU A 171 -10.57 7.44 4.61
N VAL A 172 -10.13 7.71 3.39
CA VAL A 172 -9.57 6.70 2.48
C VAL A 172 -8.42 5.93 3.13
N GLY A 173 -7.49 6.63 3.80
CA GLY A 173 -6.37 6.00 4.50
C GLY A 173 -6.84 5.05 5.61
N PRO A 174 -7.59 5.54 6.62
CA PRO A 174 -8.17 4.70 7.67
C PRO A 174 -9.07 3.57 7.18
N TYR A 175 -9.90 3.79 6.16
CA TYR A 175 -10.77 2.75 5.59
C TYR A 175 -9.94 1.64 4.96
N THR A 176 -8.89 2.02 4.22
CA THR A 176 -7.96 1.04 3.63
C THR A 176 -7.21 0.31 4.72
N ALA A 177 -6.70 1.02 5.74
CA ALA A 177 -6.00 0.42 6.87
C ALA A 177 -6.88 -0.56 7.67
N PHE A 178 -8.16 -0.22 7.87
CA PHE A 178 -9.14 -1.09 8.52
C PHE A 178 -9.44 -2.33 7.68
N PHE A 179 -9.61 -2.16 6.37
CA PHE A 179 -9.79 -3.27 5.44
C PHE A 179 -8.56 -4.18 5.37
N PHE A 180 -7.37 -3.60 5.52
CA PHE A 180 -6.09 -4.32 5.64
C PHE A 180 -5.99 -5.09 6.95
N TYR A 181 -6.50 -4.53 8.05
CA TYR A 181 -6.34 -5.07 9.40
C TYR A 181 -6.98 -6.46 9.59
N PHE A 182 -8.19 -6.64 9.07
CA PHE A 182 -9.00 -7.84 9.33
C PHE A 182 -8.43 -9.13 8.71
N PRO A 183 -8.05 -9.16 7.42
CA PRO A 183 -7.61 -10.39 6.76
C PRO A 183 -6.16 -10.79 7.08
N GLU A 184 -5.30 -9.83 7.43
CA GLU A 184 -3.87 -10.07 7.68
C GLU A 184 -3.52 -10.33 9.14
N PHE A 185 -4.41 -10.07 10.08
CA PHE A 185 -4.16 -10.40 11.48
C PHE A 185 -4.26 -11.92 11.74
N GLN A 186 -5.15 -12.62 11.04
CA GLN A 186 -5.45 -14.04 11.25
C GLN A 186 -4.26 -15.01 11.03
N PRO A 187 -3.40 -14.86 10.00
CA PRO A 187 -2.26 -15.76 9.76
C PRO A 187 -1.17 -15.74 10.84
N PHE A 188 -1.18 -14.78 11.75
CA PHE A 188 -0.14 -14.69 12.79
C PHE A 188 -0.45 -15.52 14.04
N PHE A 189 -1.72 -15.89 14.28
CA PHE A 189 -2.18 -16.65 15.46
C PHE A 189 -2.34 -18.15 15.22
N PHE A 190 -2.21 -18.59 13.97
CA PHE A 190 -2.18 -20.00 13.56
C PHE A 190 -0.83 -20.31 12.88
#